data_AF-A0A165DHT6-F1
#
_entry.id   AF-A0A165DHT6-F1
#
_cell.length_a   1.000
_cell.length_b   1.000
_cell.length_c   1.000
_cell.angle_alpha   90.00
_cell.angle_beta   90.00
_cell.angle_gamma   90.00
#
_symmetry.space_group_name_H-M   'P 1'
#
loop_
_entity.id
_entity.type
_entity.pdbx_description
1 polymer ?
#
loop_
_entity_poly.entity_id
_entity_poly.type
_entity_poly.pdbx_seq_one_letter_code
_entity_poly.pdbx_strand_id
1 'polypeptide(L)'
;ARRPLPQLPMEVWENVIDHLWDTQDALRQCIFVCRAWHPRSCFHLRMQIKIKSVEDVKAYAKMLKQTPKWSGRAHDMTMIITKN
;
A
#
# COMPACT_ATOMS: atom_id res chain seq x y z
N ALA A 1 32.84 16.91 12.82
CA ALA A 1 32.34 16.30 11.56
C ALA A 1 31.23 15.30 11.90
N ARG A 2 30.06 15.37 11.25
CA ARG A 2 29.01 14.34 11.44
C ARG A 2 29.48 13.05 10.77
N ARG A 3 29.64 11.96 11.54
CA ARG A 3 29.81 10.63 10.96
C ARG A 3 28.53 10.28 10.17
N PRO A 4 28.64 9.78 8.94
CA PRO A 4 27.48 9.23 8.26
C PRO A 4 26.92 8.08 9.10
N LEU A 5 25.60 8.04 9.27
CA LEU A 5 24.94 6.89 9.87
C LEU A 5 25.26 5.64 9.04
N PRO A 6 25.41 4.47 9.67
CA PRO A 6 25.53 3.22 8.92
C PRO A 6 24.32 3.08 8.01
N GLN A 7 24.59 2.76 6.74
CA GLN A 7 23.52 2.51 5.77
C GLN A 7 22.80 1.22 6.20
N LEU A 8 21.52 1.34 6.50
CA LEU A 8 20.69 0.19 6.82
C LEU A 8 20.52 -0.67 5.55
N PRO A 9 20.71 -2.00 5.61
CA PRO A 9 20.42 -2.87 4.49
C PRO A 9 18.96 -2.73 4.02
N MET A 10 18.73 -2.96 2.73
CA MET A 10 17.42 -2.82 2.09
C MET A 10 16.36 -3.67 2.78
N GLU A 11 16.74 -4.91 3.04
CA GLU A 11 15.90 -5.97 3.59
C GLU A 11 15.32 -5.59 4.95
N VAL A 12 16.04 -4.80 5.75
CA VAL A 12 15.59 -4.46 7.11
C VAL A 12 14.43 -3.47 7.06
N TRP A 13 14.55 -2.38 6.28
CA TRP A 13 13.45 -1.42 6.20
C TRP A 13 12.29 -1.94 5.33
N GLU A 14 12.56 -2.77 4.33
CA GLU A 14 11.49 -3.46 3.59
C GLU A 14 10.69 -4.37 4.51
N ASN A 15 11.36 -5.15 5.36
CA ASN A 15 10.68 -6.01 6.34
C ASN A 15 9.83 -5.18 7.33
N VAL A 16 10.30 -4.02 7.78
CA VAL A 16 9.48 -3.13 8.63
C VAL A 16 8.23 -2.65 7.89
N ILE A 17 8.36 -2.20 6.64
CA ILE A 17 7.22 -1.76 5.83
C ILE A 17 6.26 -2.93 5.54
N ASP A 18 6.79 -4.15 5.39
CA ASP A 18 5.98 -5.36 5.21
C ASP A 18 5.10 -5.67 6.40
N HIS A 19 5.52 -5.34 7.63
CA HIS A 19 4.66 -5.52 8.81
C HIS A 19 3.57 -4.46 8.91
N LEU A 20 3.62 -3.39 8.10
CA LEU A 20 2.58 -2.35 8.00
C LEU A 20 1.57 -2.65 6.89
N TRP A 21 1.59 -3.85 6.31
CA TRP A 21 0.82 -4.23 5.12
C TRP A 21 -0.69 -4.04 5.23
N ASP A 22 -1.26 -3.93 6.45
CA ASP A 22 -2.69 -3.74 6.74
C ASP A 22 -3.04 -2.28 7.15
N THR A 23 -2.03 -1.45 7.39
CA THR A 23 -2.21 -0.12 7.98
C THR A 23 -1.96 0.99 6.95
N GLN A 24 -3.00 1.36 6.18
CA GLN A 24 -2.87 2.36 5.10
C GLN A 24 -2.30 3.70 5.55
N ASP A 25 -2.68 4.18 6.73
CA ASP A 25 -2.27 5.51 7.17
C ASP A 25 -0.77 5.54 7.51
N ALA A 26 -0.26 4.45 8.09
CA ALA A 26 1.18 4.28 8.29
C ALA A 26 1.91 4.19 6.95
N LEU A 27 1.42 3.37 6.01
CA LEU A 27 2.02 3.24 4.67
C LEU A 27 2.03 4.57 3.89
N ARG A 28 0.99 5.39 4.04
CA ARG A 28 0.94 6.74 3.44
C ARG A 28 2.04 7.64 4.01
N GLN A 29 2.29 7.57 5.31
CA GLN A 29 3.40 8.32 5.92
C GLN A 29 4.76 7.79 5.44
N CYS A 30 4.94 6.48 5.30
CA CYS A 30 6.18 5.87 4.82
C CYS A 30 6.59 6.33 3.41
N ILE A 31 5.64 6.64 2.52
CA ILE A 31 5.91 7.21 1.19
C ILE A 31 6.72 8.52 1.28
N PHE A 32 6.52 9.32 2.33
CA PHE A 32 7.12 10.65 2.48
C PHE A 32 8.42 10.65 3.30
N VAL A 33 8.83 9.53 3.88
CA VAL A 33 10.05 9.44 4.70
C VAL A 33 11.31 9.61 3.83
N CYS A 34 11.45 8.80 2.78
CA CYS A 34 12.56 8.88 1.83
C CYS A 34 12.23 8.17 0.51
N ARG A 35 13.04 8.42 -0.53
CA ARG A 35 12.86 7.81 -1.85
C ARG A 35 12.95 6.28 -1.83
N ALA A 36 13.76 5.71 -0.93
CA ALA A 36 13.95 4.26 -0.84
C ALA A 36 12.69 3.53 -0.33
N TRP A 37 11.90 4.16 0.55
CA TRP A 37 10.70 3.55 1.14
C TRP A 37 9.48 3.61 0.21
N HIS A 38 9.51 4.51 -0.77
CA HIS A 38 8.38 4.77 -1.67
C HIS A 38 7.93 3.52 -2.46
N PRO A 39 8.80 2.72 -3.11
CA PRO A 39 8.35 1.57 -3.90
C PRO A 39 7.62 0.51 -3.05
N ARG A 40 8.17 0.15 -1.88
CA ARG A 40 7.59 -0.86 -0.99
C ARG A 40 6.30 -0.39 -0.34
N SER A 41 6.24 0.88 0.09
CA SER A 41 5.02 1.46 0.65
C SER A 41 3.88 1.53 -0.38
N CYS A 42 4.19 1.95 -1.61
CA CYS A 42 3.22 1.96 -2.70
C CYS A 42 2.78 0.56 -3.13
N PHE A 43 3.64 -0.45 -3.03
CA PHE A 43 3.27 -1.83 -3.29
C PHE A 43 2.09 -2.24 -2.40
N HIS A 44 2.24 -2.11 -1.07
CA HIS A 44 1.17 -2.47 -0.13
C HIS A 44 -0.08 -1.62 -0.26
N LEU A 45 0.06 -0.31 -0.48
CA LEU A 45 -1.08 0.59 -0.71
C LEU A 45 -1.91 0.24 -1.95
N ARG A 46 -1.28 -0.33 -2.99
CA ARG A 46 -1.99 -0.78 -4.19
C ARG A 46 -2.65 -2.15 -4.01
N MET A 47 -2.11 -2.98 -3.11
CA MET A 47 -2.69 -4.29 -2.80
C MET A 47 -3.90 -4.19 -1.87
N GLN A 48 -3.97 -3.13 -1.06
CA GLN A 48 -5.11 -2.87 -0.19
C GLN A 48 -6.21 -2.08 -0.89
N ILE A 49 -7.40 -2.67 -0.97
CA ILE A 49 -8.58 -2.01 -1.53
C ILE A 49 -9.61 -1.79 -0.41
N LYS A 50 -9.97 -0.53 -0.18
CA LYS A 50 -11.07 -0.14 0.71
C LYS A 50 -12.28 0.23 -0.14
N ILE A 51 -13.38 -0.49 0.07
CA ILE A 51 -14.67 -0.22 -0.57
C ILE A 51 -15.64 0.25 0.49
N LYS A 52 -16.17 1.46 0.31
CA LYS A 52 -17.14 2.08 1.22
C LYS A 52 -18.52 2.21 0.60
N SER A 53 -18.62 2.14 -0.73
CA SER A 53 -19.89 2.25 -1.44
C SER A 53 -19.97 1.36 -2.68
N VAL A 54 -21.16 1.32 -3.28
CA VAL A 54 -21.40 0.63 -4.56
C VAL A 54 -20.62 1.30 -5.70
N GLU A 55 -20.41 2.61 -5.62
CA GLU A 55 -19.62 3.38 -6.58
C GLU A 55 -18.16 2.94 -6.55
N ASP A 56 -17.60 2.70 -5.36
CA ASP A 56 -16.23 2.19 -5.20
C ASP A 56 -16.07 0.80 -5.84
N VAL A 57 -17.06 -0.09 -5.68
CA VAL A 57 -17.09 -1.40 -6.35
C VAL A 57 -17.04 -1.24 -7.86
N LYS A 58 -17.89 -0.36 -8.41
CA LYS A 58 -17.93 -0.09 -9.86
C LYS A 58 -16.63 0.50 -10.38
N ALA A 59 -16.04 1.44 -9.64
CA ALA A 59 -14.76 2.06 -9.99
C ALA A 59 -13.62 1.03 -9.99
N TYR A 60 -13.56 0.18 -8.96
CA TYR A 60 -12.57 -0.89 -8.87
C TYR A 60 -12.73 -1.93 -9.99
N ALA A 61 -13.96 -2.37 -10.27
CA ALA A 61 -14.25 -3.28 -11.38
C ALA A 61 -13.85 -2.68 -12.74
N LYS A 62 -14.08 -1.36 -12.95
CA LYS A 62 -13.63 -0.66 -14.16
C LYS A 62 -12.10 -0.63 -14.26
N MET A 63 -11.40 -0.36 -13.16
CA MET A 63 -9.93 -0.36 -13.12
C MET A 63 -9.36 -1.75 -13.45
N LEU A 64 -9.93 -2.83 -12.89
CA LEU A 64 -9.50 -4.20 -13.18
C LEU A 64 -9.67 -4.56 -14.65
N LYS A 65 -10.79 -4.16 -15.29
CA LYS A 65 -10.99 -4.36 -16.73
C LYS A 65 -9.93 -3.66 -17.59
N GLN A 66 -9.52 -2.46 -17.20
CA GLN A 66 -8.49 -1.69 -17.90
C GLN A 66 -7.08 -2.23 -17.65
N THR A 67 -6.88 -2.95 -16.55
CA THR A 67 -5.55 -3.40 -16.14
C THR A 67 -5.58 -4.85 -15.63
N PRO A 68 -5.78 -5.84 -16.52
CA PRO A 68 -5.97 -7.24 -16.13
C PRO A 68 -4.83 -7.84 -15.30
N LYS A 69 -3.60 -7.32 -15.46
CA LYS A 69 -2.41 -7.75 -14.69
C LYS A 69 -2.50 -7.54 -13.17
N TRP A 70 -3.51 -6.80 -12.69
CA TRP A 70 -3.72 -6.56 -11.26
C TRP A 70 -4.84 -7.41 -10.65
N SER A 71 -5.59 -8.17 -11.45
CA SER A 71 -6.70 -9.00 -10.93
C SER A 71 -6.23 -10.07 -9.95
N GLY A 72 -5.03 -10.63 -10.13
CA GLY A 72 -4.43 -11.61 -9.22
C GLY A 72 -3.58 -11.01 -8.10
N ARG A 73 -3.59 -9.67 -7.92
CA ARG A 73 -2.70 -8.95 -7.00
C ARG A 73 -3.42 -8.38 -5.78
N ALA A 74 -4.75 -8.31 -5.78
CA ALA A 74 -5.50 -7.94 -4.58
C ALA A 74 -5.30 -9.03 -3.53
N HIS A 75 -4.47 -8.77 -2.53
CA HIS A 75 -4.24 -9.70 -1.42
C HIS A 75 -5.21 -9.45 -0.27
N ASP A 76 -5.70 -8.22 -0.13
CA ASP A 76 -6.64 -7.85 0.93
C ASP A 76 -7.65 -6.79 0.46
N MET A 77 -8.92 -7.10 0.68
CA MET A 77 -10.06 -6.30 0.23
C MET A 77 -11.00 -6.11 1.41
N THR A 78 -10.90 -4.96 2.06
CA THR A 78 -11.76 -4.63 3.19
C THR A 78 -12.98 -3.86 2.68
N MET A 79 -14.15 -4.49 2.78
CA MET A 79 -15.43 -3.80 2.61
C MET A 79 -15.83 -3.14 3.94
N ILE A 80 -15.92 -1.82 3.95
CA ILE A 80 -16.40 -1.05 5.09
C ILE A 80 -17.89 -0.78 4.85
N ILE A 81 -18.75 -1.59 5.47
CA ILE A 81 -20.20 -1.36 5.42
C ILE A 81 -20.53 -0.27 6.44
N THR A 82 -20.51 0.99 6.02
CA THR A 82 -21.14 2.07 6.78
C THR A 82 -22.65 1.90 6.69
N LYS A 83 -23.29 1.46 7.78
CA LYS A 83 -24.74 1.56 7.93
C LYS A 83 -25.10 3.05 8.00
N ASN A 84 -25.94 3.50 7.07
CA ASN A 84 -26.65 4.77 7.20
C ASN A 84 -27.59 4.74 8.41
#